data_AF-A0A511YBA8-F1
#
_entry.id   AF-A0A511YBA8-F1
#
_cell.length_a   1.000
_cell.length_b   1.000
_cell.length_c   1.000
_cell.angle_alpha   90.00
_cell.angle_beta   90.00
_cell.angle_gamma   90.00
#
_symmetry.space_group_name_H-M   'P 1'
#
loop_
_entity.id
_entity.type
_entity.pdbx_description
1 polymer ?
#
loop_
_entity_poly.entity_id
_entity_poly.type
_entity_poly.pdbx_seq_one_letter_code
_entity_poly.pdbx_strand_id
1 'polypeptide(L)'
;MINFKFYNSIFSTIAAIIPFEYMAIGSLGGYFYSEYSDFITKYTKSRFIYIAALLLIGFFITVPVFKLYIQNLILGFIFLLLILISINQYNPLNFRNKYFSYLGNISYGIYMYHPFVMFLLFPIFYKILAFYNNIFAFNIGIYIGIPALTVFISYISFTYIEKRFIKIKDSKFKTL
;
A
#
# COMPACT_ATOMS: atom_id res chain seq x y z
N MET A 1 -12.09 3.01 24.02
CA MET A 1 -11.45 4.33 24.24
C MET A 1 -10.26 4.13 25.15
N ILE A 2 -9.07 3.84 24.61
CA ILE A 2 -7.84 3.74 25.42
C ILE A 2 -7.22 5.14 25.40
N ASN A 3 -7.41 5.85 26.50
CA ASN A 3 -6.80 7.14 26.78
C ASN A 3 -5.32 6.89 27.09
N PHE A 4 -4.50 6.71 26.07
CA PHE A 4 -3.10 7.06 26.21
C PHE A 4 -3.07 8.59 26.34
N LYS A 5 -3.06 9.09 27.59
CA LYS A 5 -2.58 10.44 27.87
C LYS A 5 -1.07 10.46 27.62
N PHE A 6 -0.68 10.34 26.35
CA PHE A 6 0.62 10.83 25.92
C PHE A 6 0.53 12.35 26.02
N TYR A 7 1.45 12.90 26.82
CA TYR A 7 1.63 14.32 27.06
C TYR A 7 1.44 15.15 25.77
N ASN A 8 0.70 16.26 25.84
CA ASN A 8 0.32 17.14 24.72
C ASN A 8 1.53 17.83 24.04
N SER A 9 2.44 17.05 23.46
CA SER A 9 3.50 17.55 22.60
C SER A 9 3.13 17.27 21.15
N ILE A 10 3.29 18.28 20.28
CA ILE A 10 3.13 18.13 18.83
C ILE A 10 3.92 16.92 18.31
N PHE A 11 5.08 16.64 18.90
CA PHE A 11 5.94 15.54 18.52
C PHE A 11 5.31 14.16 18.76
N SER A 12 4.62 13.94 19.89
CA SER A 12 3.96 12.65 20.15
C SER A 12 2.76 12.43 19.23
N THR A 13 2.06 13.49 18.86
CA THR A 13 0.96 13.40 17.89
C THR A 13 1.48 13.04 16.49
N ILE A 14 2.56 13.69 16.05
CA ILE A 14 3.23 13.35 14.77
C ILE A 14 3.72 11.91 14.79
N ALA A 15 4.36 11.48 15.88
CA ALA A 15 4.88 10.13 16.02
C ALA A 15 3.76 9.08 16.02
N ALA A 16 2.59 9.39 16.59
CA ALA A 16 1.44 8.49 16.60
C ALA A 16 0.73 8.39 15.23
N ILE A 17 0.88 9.39 14.35
CA ILE A 17 0.30 9.40 13.00
C ILE A 17 1.13 8.54 12.04
N ILE A 18 2.45 8.48 12.24
CA ILE A 18 3.34 7.72 11.37
C ILE A 18 3.33 6.25 11.78
N PRO A 19 3.01 5.32 10.88
CA PRO A 19 2.91 3.90 11.22
C PRO A 19 4.31 3.24 11.24
N PHE A 20 5.16 3.65 12.16
CA PHE A 20 6.54 3.17 12.29
C PHE A 20 6.62 1.65 12.48
N GLU A 21 5.63 1.06 13.14
CA GLU A 21 5.59 -0.36 13.46
C GLU A 21 5.55 -1.22 12.20
N TYR A 22 4.75 -0.87 11.19
CA TYR A 22 4.68 -1.63 9.94
C TYR A 22 5.95 -1.44 9.10
N MET A 23 6.55 -0.25 9.13
CA MET A 23 7.84 -0.01 8.49
C MET A 23 8.94 -0.86 9.15
N ALA A 24 8.93 -0.96 10.48
CA ALA A 24 9.87 -1.79 11.24
C ALA A 24 9.67 -3.29 10.95
N ILE A 25 8.42 -3.77 10.90
CA ILE A 25 8.13 -5.17 10.52
C ILE A 25 8.69 -5.46 9.13
N GLY A 26 8.45 -4.56 8.16
CA GLY A 26 8.96 -4.71 6.79
C GLY A 26 10.49 -4.69 6.72
N SER A 27 11.15 -3.76 7.44
CA SER A 27 12.61 -3.65 7.43
C SER A 27 13.28 -4.85 8.10
N LEU A 28 12.74 -5.33 9.22
CA LEU A 28 13.20 -6.56 9.89
C LEU A 28 13.05 -7.77 8.95
N GLY A 29 11.92 -7.88 8.27
CA GLY A 29 11.70 -8.93 7.29
C GLY A 29 12.68 -8.89 6.12
N GLY A 30 13.00 -7.70 5.62
CA GLY A 30 14.02 -7.50 4.58
C GLY A 30 15.43 -7.88 5.04
N TYR A 31 15.80 -7.49 6.27
CA TYR A 31 17.08 -7.86 6.89
C TYR A 31 17.19 -9.39 7.05
N PHE A 32 16.17 -10.04 7.60
CA PHE A 32 16.16 -11.50 7.72
C PHE A 32 16.21 -12.22 6.37
N TYR A 33 15.55 -11.67 5.34
CA TYR A 33 15.66 -12.21 3.99
C TYR A 33 17.07 -12.10 3.43
N SER A 34 17.79 -11.00 3.71
CA SER A 34 19.18 -10.82 3.28
C SER A 34 20.11 -11.87 3.90
N GLU A 35 19.99 -12.13 5.20
CA GLU A 35 20.86 -13.05 5.94
C GLU A 35 20.48 -14.54 5.75
N TYR A 36 19.19 -14.86 5.65
CA TYR A 36 18.67 -16.24 5.69
C TYR A 36 17.81 -16.59 4.45
N SER A 37 18.18 -16.05 3.29
CA SER A 37 17.43 -16.21 2.03
C SER A 37 17.09 -17.67 1.69
N ASP A 38 18.05 -18.59 1.80
CA ASP A 38 17.87 -20.02 1.50
C ASP A 38 16.81 -20.68 2.41
N PHE A 39 16.84 -20.34 3.70
CA PHE A 39 15.86 -20.85 4.66
C PHE A 39 14.46 -20.31 4.33
N ILE A 40 14.34 -19.01 4.11
CA ILE A 40 13.04 -18.37 3.86
C ILE A 40 12.43 -18.86 2.54
N THR A 41 13.21 -18.94 1.47
CA THR A 41 12.74 -19.38 0.15
C THR A 41 12.26 -20.85 0.14
N LYS A 42 12.84 -21.71 1.00
CA LYS A 42 12.39 -23.09 1.17
C LYS A 42 10.94 -23.20 1.62
N TYR A 43 10.50 -22.31 2.53
CA TYR A 43 9.12 -22.30 3.02
C TYR A 43 8.19 -21.51 2.11
N THR A 44 8.64 -20.38 1.56
CA THR A 44 7.77 -19.47 0.80
C THR A 44 7.43 -19.95 -0.62
N LYS A 45 7.92 -21.11 -1.07
CA LYS A 45 7.59 -21.70 -2.37
C LYS A 45 6.19 -22.34 -2.43
N SER A 46 5.57 -22.63 -1.29
CA SER A 46 4.34 -23.42 -1.23
C SER A 46 3.11 -22.61 -1.64
N ARG A 47 2.37 -23.11 -2.65
CA ARG A 47 1.08 -22.55 -3.08
C ARG A 47 0.06 -22.50 -1.93
N PHE A 48 0.10 -23.47 -1.02
CA PHE A 48 -0.82 -23.52 0.12
C PHE A 48 -0.59 -22.36 1.09
N ILE A 49 0.67 -22.03 1.36
CA ILE A 49 1.02 -20.91 2.25
C ILE A 49 0.57 -19.58 1.64
N TYR A 50 0.71 -19.43 0.31
CA TYR A 50 0.19 -18.26 -0.39
C TYR A 50 -1.33 -18.09 -0.24
N ILE A 51 -2.10 -19.15 -0.52
CA ILE A 51 -3.56 -19.11 -0.40
C ILE A 51 -3.98 -18.90 1.06
N ALA A 52 -3.32 -19.56 2.00
CA ALA A 52 -3.57 -19.36 3.43
C ALA A 52 -3.32 -17.92 3.87
N ALA A 53 -2.21 -17.30 3.42
CA ALA A 53 -1.93 -15.90 3.70
C ALA A 53 -3.02 -14.97 3.15
N LEU A 54 -3.48 -15.18 1.91
CA LEU A 54 -4.57 -14.39 1.32
C LEU A 54 -5.90 -14.57 2.08
N LEU A 55 -6.24 -15.80 2.45
CA LEU A 55 -7.45 -16.08 3.23
C LEU A 55 -7.39 -15.43 4.61
N LEU A 56 -6.24 -15.49 5.28
CA LEU A 56 -6.04 -14.83 6.57
C LEU A 56 -6.14 -13.31 6.44
N ILE A 57 -5.57 -12.71 5.40
CA ILE A 57 -5.72 -11.27 5.13
C ILE A 57 -7.21 -10.93 4.93
N GLY A 58 -7.91 -11.65 4.06
CA GLY A 58 -9.35 -11.42 3.82
C GLY A 58 -10.19 -11.57 5.10
N PHE A 59 -9.90 -12.59 5.90
CA PHE A 59 -10.57 -12.83 7.17
C PHE A 59 -10.30 -11.73 8.20
N PHE A 60 -9.03 -11.38 8.45
CA PHE A 60 -8.67 -10.37 9.45
C PHE A 60 -9.01 -8.93 9.03
N ILE A 61 -9.23 -8.64 7.74
CA ILE A 61 -9.74 -7.34 7.31
C ILE A 61 -11.25 -7.23 7.58
N THR A 62 -12.00 -8.33 7.44
CA THR A 62 -13.46 -8.32 7.51
C THR A 62 -14.01 -8.61 8.90
N VAL A 63 -13.34 -9.47 9.66
CA VAL A 63 -13.80 -9.93 10.98
C VAL A 63 -12.88 -9.36 12.06
N PRO A 64 -13.37 -8.45 12.93
CA PRO A 64 -12.60 -7.96 14.06
C PRO A 64 -12.56 -9.02 15.18
N VAL A 65 -11.48 -9.80 15.22
CA VAL A 65 -11.27 -10.84 16.25
C VAL A 65 -10.55 -10.28 17.47
N PHE A 66 -9.65 -9.32 17.28
CA PHE A 66 -8.83 -8.74 18.34
C PHE A 66 -9.08 -7.23 18.47
N LYS A 67 -8.46 -6.61 19.48
CA LYS A 67 -8.37 -5.14 19.54
C LYS A 67 -7.71 -4.64 18.25
N LEU A 68 -8.27 -3.56 17.68
CA LEU A 68 -7.86 -3.01 16.38
C LEU A 68 -6.34 -2.90 16.19
N TYR A 69 -5.63 -2.39 17.21
CA TYR A 69 -4.18 -2.27 17.19
C TYR A 69 -3.46 -3.62 17.01
N ILE A 70 -3.82 -4.62 17.83
CA ILE A 70 -3.23 -5.96 17.79
C ILE A 70 -3.57 -6.63 16.46
N GLN A 71 -4.80 -6.45 15.98
CA GLN A 71 -5.24 -6.99 14.70
C GLN A 71 -4.44 -6.41 13.53
N ASN A 72 -4.18 -5.11 13.53
CA ASN A 72 -3.38 -4.47 12.49
C ASN A 72 -1.91 -4.90 12.55
N LEU A 73 -1.35 -5.12 13.75
CA LEU A 73 0.00 -5.70 13.89
C LEU A 73 0.07 -7.11 13.31
N ILE A 74 -0.91 -7.97 13.61
CA ILE A 74 -1.01 -9.32 13.03
C ILE A 74 -1.10 -9.25 11.51
N LEU A 75 -1.96 -8.36 10.98
CA LEU A 75 -2.04 -8.11 9.54
C LEU A 75 -0.68 -7.67 8.96
N GLY A 76 0.06 -6.80 9.64
CA GLY A 76 1.40 -6.39 9.24
C GLY A 76 2.37 -7.57 9.04
N PHE A 77 2.38 -8.53 9.95
CA PHE A 77 3.18 -9.76 9.81
C PHE A 77 2.68 -10.67 8.68
N ILE A 78 1.36 -10.79 8.49
CA ILE A 78 0.81 -11.59 7.39
C ILE A 78 1.12 -10.93 6.03
N PHE A 79 1.08 -9.60 5.94
CA PHE A 79 1.53 -8.86 4.76
C PHE A 79 3.02 -9.03 4.51
N LEU A 80 3.85 -9.01 5.56
CA LEU A 80 5.27 -9.35 5.42
C LEU A 80 5.45 -10.76 4.84
N LEU A 81 4.73 -11.75 5.35
CA LEU A 81 4.75 -13.11 4.80
C LEU A 81 4.35 -13.11 3.31
N LEU A 82 3.30 -12.38 2.94
CA LEU A 82 2.87 -12.23 1.55
C LEU A 82 3.96 -11.61 0.67
N ILE A 83 4.68 -10.59 1.16
CA ILE A 83 5.82 -9.98 0.47
C ILE A 83 6.93 -11.02 0.26
N LEU A 84 7.33 -11.75 1.31
CA LEU A 84 8.37 -12.79 1.23
C LEU A 84 8.01 -13.91 0.26
N ILE A 85 6.73 -14.27 0.15
CA ILE A 85 6.22 -15.23 -0.86
C ILE A 85 6.28 -14.65 -2.26
N SER A 86 5.95 -13.36 -2.42
CA SER A 86 5.89 -12.71 -3.74
C SER A 86 7.29 -12.46 -4.34
N ILE A 87 8.29 -12.18 -3.51
CA ILE A 87 9.68 -11.99 -3.97
C ILE A 87 10.38 -13.30 -4.33
N ASN A 88 9.93 -14.44 -3.76
CA ASN A 88 10.50 -15.75 -4.05
C ASN A 88 10.24 -16.15 -5.51
N GLN A 89 11.30 -16.35 -6.29
CA GLN A 89 11.20 -16.66 -7.72
C GLN A 89 10.59 -18.04 -8.01
N TYR A 90 10.71 -18.99 -7.08
CA TYR A 90 10.22 -20.37 -7.23
C TYR A 90 8.71 -20.52 -6.95
N ASN A 91 8.02 -19.45 -6.56
CA ASN A 91 6.58 -19.50 -6.32
C ASN A 91 5.79 -19.51 -7.66
N PRO A 92 4.97 -20.54 -7.92
CA PRO A 92 4.23 -20.68 -9.19
C PRO A 92 3.11 -19.65 -9.38
N LEU A 93 2.66 -18.97 -8.32
CA LEU A 93 1.57 -17.97 -8.38
C LEU A 93 2.05 -16.51 -8.46
N ASN A 94 3.30 -16.30 -8.87
CA ASN A 94 3.85 -14.95 -8.94
C ASN A 94 3.20 -14.11 -10.05
N PHE A 95 2.61 -12.96 -9.68
CA PHE A 95 2.07 -11.95 -10.59
C PHE A 95 3.17 -11.14 -11.30
N ARG A 96 4.13 -11.80 -11.94
CA ARG A 96 5.28 -11.20 -12.64
C ARG A 96 5.00 -10.85 -14.11
N ASN A 97 3.76 -10.48 -14.43
CA ASN A 97 3.42 -10.03 -15.77
C ASN A 97 3.80 -8.55 -15.94
N LYS A 98 4.25 -8.16 -17.15
CA LYS A 98 4.62 -6.77 -17.51
C LYS A 98 3.56 -5.73 -17.10
N TYR A 99 2.28 -6.10 -17.17
CA TYR A 99 1.17 -5.22 -16.80
C TYR A 99 1.11 -4.98 -15.28
N PHE A 100 1.26 -6.03 -14.46
CA PHE A 100 1.27 -5.89 -13.01
C PHE A 100 2.53 -5.17 -12.52
N SER A 101 3.68 -5.44 -13.13
CA SER A 101 4.91 -4.69 -12.83
C SER A 101 4.76 -3.20 -13.15
N TYR A 102 4.11 -2.88 -14.27
CA TYR A 102 3.82 -1.49 -14.65
C TYR A 102 2.84 -0.82 -13.68
N LEU A 103 1.77 -1.51 -13.28
CA LEU A 103 0.82 -1.03 -12.26
C LEU A 103 1.53 -0.81 -10.91
N GLY A 104 2.46 -1.70 -10.53
CA GLY A 104 3.29 -1.55 -9.34
C GLY A 104 4.15 -0.28 -9.40
N ASN A 105 4.73 0.03 -10.55
CA ASN A 105 5.54 1.24 -10.72
C ASN A 105 4.73 2.53 -10.52
N ILE A 106 3.48 2.59 -11.01
CA ILE A 106 2.63 3.78 -10.82
C ILE A 106 1.92 3.82 -9.46
N SER A 107 1.95 2.72 -8.70
CA SER A 107 1.20 2.58 -7.43
C SER A 107 1.62 3.58 -6.37
N TYR A 108 2.90 3.96 -6.35
CA TYR A 108 3.40 5.01 -5.45
C TYR A 108 2.70 6.35 -5.73
N GLY A 109 2.62 6.74 -7.00
CA GLY A 109 1.86 7.92 -7.42
C GLY A 109 0.39 7.82 -7.02
N ILE A 110 -0.24 6.66 -7.22
CA ILE A 110 -1.66 6.47 -6.88
C ILE A 110 -1.87 6.73 -5.39
N TYR A 111 -1.05 6.14 -4.52
CA TYR A 111 -1.12 6.34 -3.09
C TYR A 111 -0.90 7.81 -2.68
N MET A 112 0.08 8.48 -3.28
CA MET A 112 0.42 9.88 -2.97
C MET A 112 -0.65 10.87 -3.43
N TYR A 113 -1.14 10.74 -4.66
CA TYR A 113 -2.05 11.72 -5.25
C TYR A 113 -3.51 11.47 -4.91
N HIS A 114 -3.90 10.25 -4.53
CA HIS A 114 -5.31 9.95 -4.26
C HIS A 114 -5.97 10.88 -3.22
N PRO A 115 -5.39 11.11 -2.03
CA PRO A 115 -6.00 12.02 -1.04
C PRO A 115 -6.12 13.46 -1.56
N PHE A 116 -5.13 13.91 -2.34
CA PHE A 116 -5.13 15.25 -2.92
C PHE A 116 -6.22 15.40 -4.00
N VAL A 117 -6.35 14.42 -4.88
CA VAL A 117 -7.39 14.37 -5.91
C VAL A 117 -8.78 14.31 -5.26
N MET A 118 -8.94 13.49 -4.21
CA MET A 118 -10.18 13.42 -3.45
C MET A 118 -10.53 14.76 -2.82
N PHE A 119 -9.57 15.43 -2.17
CA PHE A 119 -9.78 16.75 -1.56
C PHE A 119 -10.25 17.81 -2.57
N LEU A 120 -9.70 17.80 -3.79
CA LEU A 120 -10.08 18.76 -4.84
C LEU A 120 -11.41 18.42 -5.53
N LEU A 121 -11.59 17.16 -5.93
CA LEU A 121 -12.75 16.77 -6.75
C LEU A 121 -14.02 16.59 -5.93
N PHE A 122 -13.93 16.19 -4.66
CA PHE A 122 -15.12 15.93 -3.86
C PHE A 122 -16.02 17.17 -3.69
N PRO A 123 -15.50 18.36 -3.32
CA PRO A 123 -16.31 19.58 -3.27
C PRO A 123 -16.86 20.02 -4.62
N ILE A 124 -16.10 19.81 -5.70
CA ILE A 124 -16.52 20.14 -7.07
C ILE A 124 -17.71 19.28 -7.47
N PHE A 125 -17.61 17.95 -7.30
CA PHE A 125 -18.71 17.04 -7.61
C PHE A 125 -19.92 17.27 -6.71
N TYR A 126 -19.71 17.59 -5.43
CA TYR A 126 -20.80 17.96 -4.54
C TYR A 126 -21.53 19.21 -5.03
N LYS A 127 -20.81 20.28 -5.37
CA LYS A 127 -21.45 21.53 -5.84
C LYS A 127 -22.14 21.37 -7.19
N ILE A 128 -21.54 20.65 -8.14
CA ILE A 128 -22.08 20.51 -9.50
C ILE A 128 -23.21 19.48 -9.53
N LEU A 129 -23.02 18.27 -8.98
CA LEU A 129 -23.96 17.17 -9.18
C LEU A 129 -25.01 17.02 -8.08
N ALA A 130 -24.73 17.43 -6.83
CA ALA A 130 -25.77 17.44 -5.80
C ALA A 130 -26.82 18.53 -6.07
N PHE A 131 -26.44 19.61 -6.76
CA PHE A 131 -27.37 20.66 -7.20
C PHE A 131 -28.46 20.15 -8.16
N TYR A 132 -28.15 19.17 -9.01
CA TYR A 132 -29.11 18.55 -9.92
C TYR A 132 -29.92 17.39 -9.29
N ASN A 133 -29.77 17.16 -7.98
CA ASN A 133 -30.43 16.09 -7.23
C ASN A 133 -30.30 14.69 -7.84
N ASN A 134 -29.22 14.44 -8.61
CA ASN A 134 -28.99 13.18 -9.29
C ASN A 134 -27.93 12.36 -8.55
N ILE A 135 -28.40 11.56 -7.60
CA ILE A 135 -27.53 10.73 -6.74
C ILE A 135 -26.72 9.70 -7.54
N PHE A 136 -27.25 9.19 -8.64
CA PHE A 136 -26.54 8.23 -9.50
C PHE A 136 -25.34 8.90 -10.18
N ALA A 137 -25.55 10.08 -10.77
CA ALA A 137 -24.48 10.83 -11.42
C ALA A 137 -23.40 11.24 -10.41
N PHE A 138 -23.78 11.66 -9.20
CA PHE A 138 -22.84 11.98 -8.13
C PHE A 138 -21.97 10.78 -7.73
N ASN A 139 -22.57 9.61 -7.50
CA ASN A 139 -21.83 8.39 -7.15
C ASN A 139 -20.89 7.93 -8.28
N ILE A 140 -21.36 7.94 -9.54
CA ILE A 140 -20.53 7.61 -10.69
C ILE A 140 -19.35 8.58 -10.81
N GLY A 141 -19.60 9.89 -10.64
CA GLY A 141 -18.56 10.92 -10.66
C GLY A 141 -17.47 10.69 -9.62
N ILE A 142 -17.85 10.33 -8.39
CA ILE A 142 -16.89 10.05 -7.32
C ILE A 142 -16.16 8.74 -7.55
N TYR A 143 -16.89 7.62 -7.68
CA TYR A 143 -16.29 6.29 -7.70
C TYR A 143 -15.51 5.97 -8.99
N ILE A 144 -15.81 6.66 -10.09
CA ILE A 144 -15.06 6.52 -11.34
C ILE A 144 -14.11 7.71 -11.53
N GLY A 145 -14.59 8.94 -11.36
CA GLY A 145 -13.82 10.14 -11.66
C GLY A 145 -12.61 10.32 -10.76
N ILE A 146 -12.74 10.09 -9.44
CA ILE A 146 -11.60 10.24 -8.52
C ILE A 146 -10.52 9.20 -8.81
N PRO A 147 -10.80 7.87 -8.88
CA PRO A 147 -9.77 6.89 -9.23
C PRO A 147 -9.20 7.11 -10.64
N ALA A 148 -10.01 7.43 -11.64
CA ALA A 148 -9.54 7.66 -13.00
C ALA A 148 -8.56 8.84 -13.07
N LEU A 149 -8.90 9.98 -12.44
CA LEU A 149 -8.01 11.13 -12.42
C LEU A 149 -6.75 10.84 -11.59
N THR A 150 -6.89 10.11 -10.48
CA THR A 150 -5.75 9.68 -9.67
C THR A 150 -4.76 8.84 -10.50
N VAL A 151 -5.24 7.82 -11.19
CA VAL A 151 -4.40 6.95 -12.05
C VAL A 151 -3.77 7.76 -13.17
N PHE A 152 -4.51 8.68 -13.79
CA PHE A 152 -4.00 9.56 -14.84
C PHE A 152 -2.86 10.46 -14.36
N ILE A 153 -3.04 11.16 -13.22
CA ILE A 153 -2.00 12.01 -12.63
C ILE A 153 -0.80 11.17 -12.21
N SER A 154 -1.03 9.99 -11.65
CA SER A 154 0.03 9.06 -11.24
C SER A 154 0.86 8.59 -12.43
N TYR A 155 0.22 8.31 -13.57
CA TYR A 155 0.90 7.96 -14.82
C TYR A 155 1.78 9.10 -15.34
N ILE A 156 1.27 10.34 -15.35
CA ILE A 156 2.03 11.52 -15.75
C ILE A 156 3.23 11.70 -14.81
N SER A 157 3.00 11.66 -13.50
CA SER A 157 4.05 11.82 -12.50
C SER A 157 5.14 10.75 -12.65
N PHE A 158 4.75 9.48 -12.83
CA PHE A 158 5.70 8.40 -13.05
C PHE A 158 6.57 8.64 -14.30
N THR A 159 5.93 9.04 -15.40
CA THR A 159 6.60 9.18 -16.71
C THR A 159 7.57 10.35 -16.75
N TYR A 160 7.18 11.52 -16.22
CA TYR A 160 7.95 12.76 -16.37
C TYR A 160 8.80 13.12 -15.15
N ILE A 161 8.36 12.74 -13.95
CA ILE A 161 9.00 13.13 -12.69
C ILE A 161 9.76 11.93 -12.12
N GLU A 162 9.05 10.88 -11.73
CA GLU A 162 9.62 9.76 -10.97
C GLU A 162 10.73 9.03 -11.73
N LYS A 163 10.49 8.72 -13.01
CA LYS A 163 11.47 8.03 -13.87
C LYS A 163 12.78 8.81 -13.99
N ARG A 164 12.75 10.14 -13.91
CA ARG A 164 13.97 10.97 -13.94
C ARG A 164 14.78 10.79 -12.65
N PHE A 165 14.12 10.83 -11.49
CA PHE A 165 14.77 10.64 -10.19
C PHE A 165 15.34 9.22 -10.04
N ILE A 166 14.59 8.20 -10.46
CA ILE A 166 15.07 6.81 -10.44
C ILE A 166 16.35 6.67 -11.29
N LYS A 167 16.38 7.24 -12.50
CA LYS A 167 17.58 7.22 -13.35
C LYS A 167 18.79 7.92 -12.72
N ILE A 168 18.57 9.04 -12.03
CA ILE A 168 19.64 9.74 -11.31
C ILE A 168 20.17 8.88 -10.16
N LYS A 169 19.26 8.26 -9.39
CA LYS A 169 19.61 7.34 -8.31
C LYS A 169 20.44 6.17 -8.84
N ASP A 170 19.97 5.51 -9.88
CA ASP A 170 20.59 4.31 -10.43
C ASP A 170 21.95 4.60 -11.09
N SER A 171 22.15 5.80 -11.64
CA SER A 171 23.42 6.19 -12.27
C SER A 171 24.49 6.68 -11.28
N LYS A 172 24.09 7.31 -10.17
CA LYS A 172 25.05 7.95 -9.25
C LYS A 172 25.25 7.22 -7.92
N PHE A 173 24.26 6.48 -7.45
CA PHE A 173 24.22 5.98 -6.07
C PHE A 173 24.09 4.46 -5.97
N LYS A 174 24.00 3.76 -7.09
CA LYS A 174 23.96 2.30 -7.09
C LYS A 174 25.39 1.78 -6.90
N THR A 175 25.80 1.60 -5.65
CA THR A 175 26.98 0.79 -5.32
C THR A 175 26.62 -0.67 -5.60
N LEU A 176 27.46 -1.33 -6.40
CA LEU A 176 27.36 -2.75 -6.74
C LEU A 176 27.32 -3.63 -5.49
#